data_AF-A0AAN5BVB4-F1
#
_entry.id   AF-A0AAN5BVB4-F1
#
_cell.length_a   1.000
_cell.length_b   1.000
_cell.length_c   1.000
_cell.angle_alpha   90.00
_cell.angle_beta   90.00
_cell.angle_gamma   90.00
#
_symmetry.space_group_name_H-M   'P 1'
#
loop_
_entity.id
_entity.type
_entity.pdbx_description
1 polymer ?
#
loop_
_entity_poly.entity_id
_entity_poly.type
_entity_poly.pdbx_seq_one_letter_code
_entity_poly.pdbx_strand_id
1 'polypeptide(L)'
;MSNPVPLRIAVLVNTPPNNEFWNDVNEAYRAAFQAVAPDAQIDMYDPVFQGNFPDPQHYDLIVLSGGKADASSSEPWVLGVLDFLRKTARESPNTKILGICWGHQAISRAFGGAVRAVPTGPIRLPEFHVREVAKPGLGFVHLAENHEMFVNQENTVLSFQAHPEVQAALAKKMLLEEDDVYNGNLSQQELEDHLKKLDQPTDGFEVLRRVIEWVEE
;
A
#
# COMPACT_ATOMS: atom_id res chain seq x y z
N MET A 1 23.60 22.60 16.03
CA MET A 1 22.41 21.72 15.98
C MET A 1 22.53 20.98 14.67
N SER A 2 22.75 19.67 14.69
CA SER A 2 22.75 18.86 13.46
C SER A 2 21.36 18.93 12.85
N ASN A 3 21.26 19.26 11.56
CA ASN A 3 20.00 19.07 10.83
C ASN A 3 19.59 17.60 10.98
N PRO A 4 18.31 17.30 11.25
CA PRO A 4 17.85 15.92 11.26
C PRO A 4 18.18 15.28 9.91
N VAL A 5 18.69 14.04 9.96
CA VAL A 5 18.94 13.28 8.73
C VAL A 5 17.58 13.07 8.05
N PRO A 6 17.44 13.37 6.75
CA PRO A 6 16.19 13.18 6.04
C PRO A 6 15.68 11.74 6.15
N LEU A 7 14.38 11.58 6.38
CA LEU A 7 13.73 10.27 6.34
C LEU A 7 13.88 9.64 4.96
N ARG A 8 14.36 8.40 4.89
CA ARG A 8 14.59 7.67 3.63
C ARG A 8 13.49 6.63 3.44
N ILE A 9 12.71 6.80 2.39
CA ILE A 9 11.56 5.96 2.04
C ILE A 9 11.80 5.27 0.70
N ALA A 10 11.68 3.95 0.67
CA ALA A 10 11.61 3.18 -0.58
C ALA A 10 10.18 2.75 -0.85
N VAL A 11 9.65 3.01 -2.04
CA VAL A 11 8.30 2.57 -2.45
C VAL A 11 8.44 1.52 -3.55
N LEU A 12 7.95 0.31 -3.29
CA LEU A 12 7.88 -0.79 -4.25
C LEU A 12 6.54 -0.70 -4.99
N VAL A 13 6.59 -0.31 -6.26
CA VAL A 13 5.43 -0.11 -7.12
C VAL A 13 5.20 -1.35 -7.98
N ASN A 14 3.98 -1.87 -7.96
CA ASN A 14 3.60 -3.05 -8.76
C ASN A 14 2.71 -2.72 -9.98
N THR A 15 2.56 -1.43 -10.28
CA THR A 15 1.90 -0.94 -11.50
C THR A 15 2.87 -0.99 -12.68
N PRO A 16 2.43 -1.41 -13.89
CA PRO A 16 3.29 -1.43 -15.08
C PRO A 16 3.97 -0.08 -15.33
N PRO A 17 5.29 -0.03 -15.60
CA PRO A 17 6.00 1.22 -15.84
C PRO A 17 5.68 1.80 -17.22
N ASN A 18 6.17 3.03 -17.46
CA ASN A 18 6.13 3.72 -18.76
C ASN A 18 4.73 4.06 -19.29
N ASN A 19 3.76 4.32 -18.41
CA ASN A 19 2.45 4.86 -18.77
C ASN A 19 2.04 6.00 -17.82
N GLU A 20 0.98 6.73 -18.20
CA GLU A 20 0.48 7.87 -17.43
C GLU A 20 0.07 7.47 -16.00
N PHE A 21 -0.62 6.34 -15.86
CA PHE A 21 -1.06 5.86 -14.56
C PHE A 21 0.10 5.55 -13.61
N TRP A 22 1.23 5.04 -14.10
CA TRP A 22 2.44 4.87 -13.31
C TRP A 22 3.02 6.20 -12.83
N ASN A 23 3.00 7.24 -13.67
CA ASN A 23 3.42 8.58 -13.25
C ASN A 23 2.50 9.12 -12.14
N ASP A 24 1.19 8.93 -12.29
CA ASP A 24 0.20 9.40 -11.30
C ASP A 24 0.38 8.69 -9.95
N VAL A 25 0.60 7.37 -9.95
CA VAL A 25 0.85 6.59 -8.73
C VAL A 25 2.12 7.08 -8.04
N ASN A 26 3.19 7.31 -8.80
CA ASN A 26 4.44 7.81 -8.26
C ASN A 26 4.31 9.22 -7.68
N GLU A 27 3.60 10.11 -8.38
CA GLU A 27 3.33 11.46 -7.90
C GLU A 27 2.46 11.43 -6.65
N ALA A 28 1.45 10.56 -6.57
CA ALA A 28 0.60 10.42 -5.40
C ALA A 28 1.39 10.00 -4.16
N TYR A 29 2.24 8.97 -4.23
CA TYR A 29 3.10 8.59 -3.11
C TYR A 29 4.05 9.72 -2.71
N ARG A 30 4.68 10.38 -3.68
CA ARG A 30 5.59 11.51 -3.40
C ARG A 30 4.87 12.66 -2.72
N ALA A 31 3.76 13.13 -3.28
CA ALA A 31 2.98 14.22 -2.74
C ALA A 31 2.44 13.88 -1.35
N ALA A 32 1.94 12.66 -1.14
CA ALA A 32 1.40 12.22 0.14
C ALA A 32 2.45 12.20 1.25
N PHE A 33 3.62 11.62 0.99
CA PHE A 33 4.70 11.62 1.99
C PHE A 33 5.34 12.99 2.18
N GLN A 34 5.54 13.78 1.12
CA GLN A 34 6.09 15.13 1.23
C GLN A 34 5.16 16.10 1.97
N ALA A 35 3.84 15.87 1.92
CA ALA A 35 2.89 16.66 2.70
C ALA A 35 3.08 16.51 4.21
N VAL A 36 3.54 15.35 4.68
CA VAL A 36 3.71 15.04 6.11
C VAL A 36 5.18 15.01 6.56
N ALA A 37 6.11 14.80 5.63
CA ALA A 37 7.56 14.80 5.83
C ALA A 37 8.25 15.51 4.64
N PRO A 38 8.27 16.86 4.63
CA PRO A 38 8.70 17.65 3.47
C PRO A 38 10.13 17.38 2.99
N ASP A 39 11.02 17.00 3.90
CA ASP A 39 12.43 16.73 3.60
C ASP A 39 12.71 15.27 3.24
N ALA A 40 11.69 14.39 3.24
CA ALA A 40 11.88 12.96 2.99
C ALA A 40 12.46 12.67 1.59
N GLN A 41 13.42 11.74 1.55
CA GLN A 41 13.97 11.18 0.32
C GLN A 41 13.15 9.96 -0.08
N ILE A 42 12.55 9.99 -1.27
CA ILE A 42 11.62 8.96 -1.74
C ILE A 42 12.15 8.34 -3.03
N ASP A 43 12.49 7.06 -2.98
CA ASP A 43 12.97 6.26 -4.11
C ASP A 43 11.91 5.25 -4.54
N MET A 44 11.72 5.10 -5.85
CA MET A 44 10.74 4.15 -6.42
C MET A 44 11.46 2.92 -6.95
N TYR A 45 10.95 1.74 -6.64
CA TYR A 45 11.44 0.44 -7.08
C TYR A 45 10.34 -0.33 -7.83
N ASP A 46 10.74 -1.12 -8.82
CA ASP A 46 9.87 -1.93 -9.66
C ASP A 46 10.26 -3.42 -9.53
N PRO A 47 9.73 -4.11 -8.50
CA PRO A 47 9.99 -5.53 -8.30
C PRO A 47 9.35 -6.42 -9.38
N VAL A 48 8.42 -5.89 -10.20
CA VAL A 48 7.64 -6.68 -11.16
C VAL A 48 8.37 -6.82 -12.48
N PHE A 49 8.78 -5.70 -13.10
CA PHE A 49 9.35 -5.69 -14.45
C PHE A 49 10.86 -5.53 -14.44
N GLN A 50 11.41 -4.78 -13.48
CA GLN A 50 12.87 -4.61 -13.34
C GLN A 50 13.48 -5.61 -12.36
N GLY A 51 12.66 -6.17 -11.46
CA GLY A 51 13.13 -7.09 -10.43
C GLY A 51 14.12 -6.44 -9.45
N ASN A 52 14.09 -5.11 -9.33
CA ASN A 52 14.96 -4.38 -8.41
C ASN A 52 14.29 -4.22 -7.05
N PHE A 53 15.09 -4.37 -6.00
CA PHE A 53 14.69 -4.22 -4.61
C PHE A 53 15.67 -3.28 -3.91
N PRO A 54 15.23 -2.47 -2.94
CA PRO A 54 16.14 -1.69 -2.11
C PRO A 54 16.98 -2.60 -1.22
N ASP A 55 18.18 -2.13 -0.84
CA ASP A 55 18.84 -2.64 0.36
C ASP A 55 18.12 -2.05 1.58
N PRO A 56 17.43 -2.85 2.41
CA PRO A 56 16.62 -2.30 3.48
C PRO A 56 17.41 -1.45 4.48
N GLN A 57 18.69 -1.75 4.70
CA GLN A 57 19.52 -1.03 5.66
C GLN A 57 19.77 0.44 5.27
N HIS A 58 19.51 0.81 4.01
CA HIS A 58 19.60 2.18 3.54
C HIS A 58 18.31 2.99 3.72
N TYR A 59 17.23 2.37 4.19
CA TYR A 59 15.93 3.00 4.32
C TYR A 59 15.37 2.85 5.73
N ASP A 60 14.65 3.88 6.15
CA ASP A 60 13.96 3.90 7.44
C ASP A 60 12.55 3.28 7.27
N LEU A 61 11.94 3.47 6.09
CA LEU A 61 10.65 2.92 5.72
C LEU A 61 10.66 2.30 4.32
N ILE A 62 10.14 1.08 4.20
CA ILE A 62 9.80 0.44 2.93
C ILE A 62 8.28 0.37 2.79
N VAL A 63 7.74 0.88 1.70
CA VAL A 63 6.31 0.90 1.38
C VAL A 63 6.03 -0.07 0.23
N LEU A 64 5.05 -0.96 0.40
CA LEU A 64 4.51 -1.78 -0.67
C LEU A 64 3.22 -1.13 -1.16
N SER A 65 3.21 -0.74 -2.45
CA SER A 65 2.07 -0.06 -3.04
C SER A 65 0.83 -0.96 -3.16
N GLY A 66 -0.31 -0.31 -3.37
CA GLY A 66 -1.47 -0.99 -3.95
C GLY A 66 -1.27 -1.33 -5.42
N GLY A 67 -2.14 -2.19 -5.96
CA GLY A 67 -2.15 -2.57 -7.38
C GLY A 67 -3.15 -3.68 -7.71
N LYS A 68 -3.29 -3.94 -9.01
CA LYS A 68 -4.28 -4.90 -9.55
C LYS A 68 -3.85 -6.38 -9.48
N ALA A 69 -2.59 -6.63 -9.17
CA ALA A 69 -2.03 -7.98 -9.18
C ALA A 69 -2.72 -8.92 -8.18
N ASP A 70 -2.70 -10.22 -8.45
CA ASP A 70 -3.17 -11.22 -7.49
C ASP A 70 -2.07 -11.52 -6.46
N ALA A 71 -2.22 -11.02 -5.23
CA ALA A 71 -1.27 -11.29 -4.14
C ALA A 71 -1.15 -12.78 -3.79
N SER A 72 -2.11 -13.63 -4.18
CA SER A 72 -2.07 -15.09 -3.99
C SER A 72 -1.38 -15.84 -5.14
N SER A 73 -1.04 -15.15 -6.23
CA SER A 73 -0.36 -15.69 -7.41
C SER A 73 0.97 -16.37 -7.05
N SER A 74 1.34 -17.41 -7.81
CA SER A 74 2.65 -18.06 -7.72
C SER A 74 3.64 -17.53 -8.76
N GLU A 75 3.36 -16.38 -9.35
CA GLU A 75 4.30 -15.71 -10.25
C GLU A 75 5.64 -15.42 -9.53
N PRO A 76 6.78 -15.57 -10.24
CA PRO A 76 8.09 -15.42 -9.62
C PRO A 76 8.30 -14.08 -8.89
N TRP A 77 7.81 -12.98 -9.45
CA TRP A 77 7.95 -11.65 -8.85
C TRP A 77 7.17 -11.54 -7.54
N VAL A 78 5.97 -12.13 -7.45
CA VAL A 78 5.18 -12.15 -6.21
C VAL A 78 5.93 -12.91 -5.14
N LEU A 79 6.41 -14.11 -5.46
CA LEU A 79 7.21 -14.92 -4.54
C LEU A 79 8.50 -14.20 -4.10
N GLY A 80 9.12 -13.44 -5.02
CA GLY A 80 10.25 -12.56 -4.74
C GLY A 80 9.92 -11.49 -3.71
N VAL A 81 8.79 -10.80 -3.85
CA VAL A 81 8.32 -9.80 -2.87
C VAL A 81 8.05 -10.45 -1.51
N LEU A 82 7.41 -11.63 -1.46
CA LEU A 82 7.17 -12.33 -0.19
C LEU A 82 8.47 -12.78 0.50
N ASP A 83 9.47 -13.17 -0.27
CA ASP A 83 10.80 -13.50 0.26
C ASP A 83 11.54 -12.28 0.76
N PHE A 84 11.51 -11.18 0.00
CA PHE A 84 12.04 -9.89 0.40
C PHE A 84 11.42 -9.43 1.73
N LEU A 85 10.09 -9.44 1.87
CA LEU A 85 9.39 -9.09 3.10
C LEU A 85 9.87 -9.89 4.32
N ARG A 86 9.97 -11.21 4.17
CA ARG A 86 10.43 -12.11 5.25
C ARG A 86 11.89 -11.85 5.62
N LYS A 87 12.75 -11.62 4.63
CA LYS A 87 14.17 -11.31 4.85
C LYS A 87 14.35 -9.97 5.55
N THR A 88 13.71 -8.92 5.05
CA THR A 88 13.77 -7.57 5.65
C THR A 88 13.32 -7.59 7.10
N ALA A 89 12.16 -8.20 7.39
CA ALA A 89 11.65 -8.27 8.76
C ALA A 89 12.57 -9.06 9.71
N ARG A 90 13.33 -10.03 9.19
CA ARG A 90 14.26 -10.86 9.97
C ARG A 90 15.64 -10.22 10.15
N GLU A 91 16.15 -9.57 9.11
CA GLU A 91 17.56 -9.18 8.98
C GLU A 91 17.79 -7.68 9.13
N SER A 92 16.73 -6.86 9.00
CA SER A 92 16.81 -5.40 9.06
C SER A 92 15.78 -4.84 10.05
N PRO A 93 15.92 -5.13 11.36
CA PRO A 93 14.93 -4.75 12.37
C PRO A 93 14.76 -3.24 12.57
N ASN A 94 15.72 -2.44 12.10
CA ASN A 94 15.65 -0.97 12.13
C ASN A 94 14.89 -0.38 10.93
N THR A 95 14.50 -1.21 9.95
CA THR A 95 13.75 -0.77 8.77
C THR A 95 12.30 -1.17 8.93
N LYS A 96 11.40 -0.19 8.91
CA LYS A 96 9.97 -0.44 9.01
C LYS A 96 9.40 -0.83 7.65
N ILE A 97 8.34 -1.65 7.66
CA ILE A 97 7.61 -2.05 6.47
C ILE A 97 6.17 -1.57 6.58
N LEU A 98 5.69 -0.88 5.55
CA LEU A 98 4.30 -0.49 5.38
C LEU A 98 3.70 -1.19 4.16
N GLY A 99 2.57 -1.88 4.33
CA GLY A 99 1.80 -2.41 3.20
C GLY A 99 0.47 -1.70 3.01
N ILE A 100 0.21 -1.24 1.79
CA ILE A 100 -1.06 -0.60 1.41
C ILE A 100 -1.77 -1.47 0.39
N CYS A 101 -3.06 -1.77 0.57
CA CYS A 101 -3.89 -2.50 -0.40
C CYS A 101 -3.28 -3.86 -0.78
N TRP A 102 -2.68 -3.98 -1.97
CA TRP A 102 -1.97 -5.17 -2.40
C TRP A 102 -0.78 -5.48 -1.47
N GLY A 103 -0.05 -4.45 -1.01
CA GLY A 103 1.01 -4.59 -0.04
C GLY A 103 0.53 -5.21 1.28
N HIS A 104 -0.66 -4.85 1.75
CA HIS A 104 -1.27 -5.45 2.94
C HIS A 104 -1.58 -6.95 2.73
N GLN A 105 -2.12 -7.31 1.56
CA GLN A 105 -2.37 -8.70 1.19
C GLN A 105 -1.06 -9.50 1.08
N ALA A 106 -0.03 -8.92 0.47
CA ALA A 106 1.29 -9.53 0.32
C ALA A 106 1.97 -9.76 1.67
N ILE A 107 1.92 -8.79 2.58
CA ILE A 107 2.42 -8.92 3.95
C ILE A 107 1.69 -10.07 4.66
N SER A 108 0.36 -10.08 4.65
CA SER A 108 -0.41 -11.16 5.30
C SER A 108 0.02 -12.53 4.78
N ARG A 109 0.12 -12.71 3.46
CA ARG A 109 0.58 -13.96 2.84
C ARG A 109 2.02 -14.30 3.22
N ALA A 110 2.93 -13.33 3.24
CA ALA A 110 4.34 -13.53 3.58
C ALA A 110 4.52 -14.12 4.98
N PHE A 111 3.65 -13.75 5.92
CA PHE A 111 3.69 -14.18 7.31
C PHE A 111 2.67 -15.29 7.65
N GLY A 112 2.24 -16.07 6.66
CA GLY A 112 1.42 -17.28 6.87
C GLY A 112 -0.09 -17.05 7.01
N GLY A 113 -0.55 -15.83 6.69
CA GLY A 113 -1.95 -15.49 6.50
C GLY A 113 -2.49 -15.99 5.15
N ALA A 114 -3.75 -15.66 4.88
CA ALA A 114 -4.43 -16.02 3.63
C ALA A 114 -5.21 -14.83 3.08
N VAL A 115 -5.29 -14.75 1.76
CA VAL A 115 -6.03 -13.72 1.00
C VAL A 115 -7.15 -14.42 0.25
N ARG A 116 -8.30 -13.77 0.11
CA ARG A 116 -9.44 -14.28 -0.65
C ARG A 116 -10.05 -13.20 -1.54
N ALA A 117 -10.79 -13.62 -2.56
CA ALA A 117 -11.66 -12.71 -3.30
C ALA A 117 -12.78 -12.17 -2.40
N VAL A 118 -13.14 -10.91 -2.58
CA VAL A 118 -14.28 -10.30 -1.89
C VAL A 118 -15.56 -10.97 -2.40
N PRO A 119 -16.41 -11.60 -1.54
CA PRO A 119 -17.56 -12.39 -1.99
C PRO A 119 -18.61 -11.63 -2.80
N THR A 120 -18.67 -10.30 -2.64
CA THR A 120 -19.66 -9.42 -3.27
C THR A 120 -19.15 -8.74 -4.56
N GLY A 121 -17.93 -9.04 -5.01
CA GLY A 121 -17.26 -8.24 -6.06
C GLY A 121 -16.60 -6.97 -5.49
N PRO A 122 -15.99 -6.12 -6.35
CA PRO A 122 -15.30 -4.89 -5.92
C PRO A 122 -16.30 -3.90 -5.32
N ILE A 123 -16.43 -3.87 -3.99
CA ILE A 123 -17.31 -2.91 -3.32
C ILE A 123 -16.68 -2.47 -1.99
N ARG A 124 -16.16 -1.23 -1.98
CA ARG A 124 -16.13 -0.22 -0.90
C ARG A 124 -15.26 0.96 -1.41
N LEU A 125 -15.79 2.19 -1.41
CA LEU A 125 -14.98 3.39 -1.68
C LEU A 125 -14.78 4.11 -0.36
N PRO A 126 -13.56 4.54 0.02
CA PRO A 126 -12.29 4.77 -0.72
C PRO A 126 -11.27 3.60 -0.74
N GLU A 127 -11.74 2.36 -0.69
CA GLU A 127 -10.93 1.13 -0.59
C GLU A 127 -11.06 0.24 -1.85
N PHE A 128 -10.37 0.62 -2.93
CA PHE A 128 -10.48 -0.03 -4.25
C PHE A 128 -9.89 -1.45 -4.26
N HIS A 129 -10.63 -2.45 -3.78
CA HIS A 129 -10.11 -3.83 -3.67
C HIS A 129 -11.05 -4.89 -4.22
N VAL A 130 -10.46 -5.82 -4.97
CA VAL A 130 -11.10 -7.08 -5.39
C VAL A 130 -10.80 -8.24 -4.43
N ARG A 131 -9.86 -8.06 -3.50
CA ARG A 131 -9.37 -9.06 -2.55
C ARG A 131 -9.14 -8.46 -1.16
N GLU A 132 -9.28 -9.29 -0.15
CA GLU A 132 -9.10 -8.93 1.26
C GLU A 132 -8.32 -10.02 2.01
N VAL A 133 -7.74 -9.65 3.16
CA VAL A 133 -7.12 -10.62 4.06
C VAL A 133 -8.20 -11.48 4.72
N ALA A 134 -8.18 -12.78 4.44
CA ALA A 134 -9.07 -13.77 5.03
C ALA A 134 -8.60 -14.21 6.43
N LYS A 135 -7.28 -14.30 6.60
CA LYS A 135 -6.62 -14.69 7.84
C LYS A 135 -5.35 -13.86 8.00
N PRO A 136 -5.13 -13.18 9.14
CA PRO A 136 -3.91 -12.42 9.36
C PRO A 136 -2.66 -13.30 9.40
N GLY A 137 -1.51 -12.68 9.18
CA GLY A 137 -0.21 -13.30 9.41
C GLY A 137 0.00 -13.69 10.88
N LEU A 138 0.86 -14.68 11.12
CA LEU A 138 1.25 -15.07 12.47
C LEU A 138 2.01 -13.92 13.15
N GLY A 139 1.68 -13.66 14.42
CA GLY A 139 2.33 -12.59 15.20
C GLY A 139 1.85 -11.16 14.89
N PHE A 140 0.71 -11.02 14.19
CA PHE A 140 0.07 -9.72 13.98
C PHE A 140 -1.07 -9.45 14.97
N VAL A 141 -1.18 -8.20 15.40
CA VAL A 141 -2.21 -7.65 16.28
C VAL A 141 -3.17 -6.80 15.44
N HIS A 142 -4.48 -6.98 15.65
CA HIS A 142 -5.51 -6.19 14.98
C HIS A 142 -5.56 -4.79 15.55
N LEU A 143 -5.58 -3.79 14.67
CA LEU A 143 -5.82 -2.41 15.05
C LEU A 143 -7.18 -1.89 14.52
N ALA A 144 -7.81 -2.62 13.60
CA ALA A 144 -9.14 -2.33 13.07
C ALA A 144 -9.97 -3.61 12.88
N GLU A 145 -11.29 -3.45 12.75
CA GLU A 145 -12.21 -4.54 12.43
C GLU A 145 -11.98 -5.07 11.00
N ASN A 146 -12.62 -6.18 10.65
CA ASN A 146 -12.65 -6.73 9.28
C ASN A 146 -11.28 -6.98 8.61
N HIS A 147 -10.21 -7.13 9.40
CA HIS A 147 -8.85 -7.31 8.89
C HIS A 147 -8.27 -6.10 8.14
N GLU A 148 -8.81 -4.90 8.40
CA GLU A 148 -8.42 -3.70 7.65
C GLU A 148 -7.05 -3.14 8.08
N MET A 149 -6.55 -3.49 9.27
CA MET A 149 -5.33 -2.93 9.83
C MET A 149 -4.62 -3.86 10.81
N PHE A 150 -3.32 -4.04 10.61
CA PHE A 150 -2.48 -4.87 11.47
C PHE A 150 -1.10 -4.27 11.73
N VAL A 151 -0.57 -4.53 12.93
CA VAL A 151 0.85 -4.35 13.27
C VAL A 151 1.43 -5.66 13.79
N ASN A 152 2.69 -5.97 13.48
CA ASN A 152 3.35 -7.14 14.07
C ASN A 152 3.80 -6.90 15.52
N GLN A 153 4.05 -7.97 16.27
CA GLN A 153 4.50 -7.91 17.67
C GLN A 153 5.81 -7.12 17.88
N GLU A 154 6.71 -7.16 16.90
CA GLU A 154 7.99 -6.44 16.94
C GLU A 154 7.85 -4.94 16.60
N ASN A 155 6.65 -4.46 16.27
CA ASN A 155 6.38 -3.08 15.87
C ASN A 155 7.22 -2.60 14.66
N THR A 156 7.52 -3.51 13.73
CA THR A 156 8.33 -3.24 12.52
C THR A 156 7.55 -3.37 11.22
N VAL A 157 6.36 -3.99 11.24
CA VAL A 157 5.51 -4.19 10.07
C VAL A 157 4.11 -3.71 10.36
N LEU A 158 3.66 -2.72 9.60
CA LEU A 158 2.33 -2.12 9.64
C LEU A 158 1.66 -2.32 8.28
N SER A 159 0.36 -2.57 8.27
CA SER A 159 -0.36 -2.73 7.01
C SER A 159 -1.80 -2.26 7.11
N PHE A 160 -2.28 -1.63 6.04
CA PHE A 160 -3.65 -1.13 5.90
C PHE A 160 -4.24 -1.64 4.59
N GLN A 161 -5.51 -2.03 4.65
CA GLN A 161 -6.28 -2.30 3.45
C GLN A 161 -6.51 -0.98 2.69
N ALA A 162 -6.90 0.09 3.40
CA ALA A 162 -7.17 1.42 2.86
C ALA A 162 -5.99 2.09 2.13
N HIS A 163 -6.32 3.09 1.30
CA HIS A 163 -5.38 3.89 0.52
C HIS A 163 -5.24 5.33 1.05
N PRO A 164 -4.49 5.58 2.15
CA PRO A 164 -4.31 6.93 2.69
C PRO A 164 -3.50 7.86 1.75
N GLU A 165 -2.81 7.30 0.76
CA GLU A 165 -2.06 8.02 -0.26
C GLU A 165 -2.94 8.56 -1.40
N VAL A 166 -4.11 7.96 -1.63
CA VAL A 166 -4.94 8.27 -2.79
C VAL A 166 -5.86 9.44 -2.45
N GLN A 167 -5.61 10.58 -3.10
CA GLN A 167 -6.51 11.73 -3.04
C GLN A 167 -7.68 11.58 -4.01
N ALA A 168 -8.73 12.39 -3.80
CA ALA A 168 -9.97 12.39 -4.56
C ALA A 168 -9.76 12.38 -6.10
N ALA A 169 -8.77 13.13 -6.61
CA ALA A 169 -8.50 13.21 -8.04
C ALA A 169 -8.02 11.88 -8.64
N LEU A 170 -7.06 11.20 -7.99
CA LEU A 170 -6.56 9.90 -8.44
C LEU A 170 -7.62 8.80 -8.23
N ALA A 171 -8.37 8.85 -7.12
CA ALA A 171 -9.49 7.94 -6.88
C ALA A 171 -10.56 8.02 -7.99
N LYS A 172 -10.87 9.23 -8.46
CA LYS A 172 -11.79 9.45 -9.58
C LYS A 172 -11.22 8.88 -10.90
N LYS A 173 -9.93 9.10 -11.17
CA LYS A 173 -9.25 8.54 -12.35
C LYS A 173 -9.28 7.01 -12.35
N MET A 174 -8.97 6.38 -11.21
CA MET A 174 -9.06 4.92 -11.04
C MET A 174 -10.47 4.36 -11.24
N LEU A 175 -11.49 5.12 -10.81
CA LEU A 175 -12.89 4.70 -10.97
C LEU A 175 -13.43 4.88 -12.40
N LEU A 176 -12.99 5.93 -13.09
CA LEU A 176 -13.53 6.34 -14.40
C LEU A 176 -12.73 5.81 -15.60
N GLU A 177 -11.43 5.56 -15.44
CA GLU A 177 -10.53 5.27 -16.58
C GLU A 177 -9.92 3.87 -16.53
N GLU A 178 -9.96 3.16 -15.39
CA GLU A 178 -9.45 1.78 -15.25
C GLU A 178 -10.56 0.71 -15.35
N ASP A 179 -11.31 0.84 -16.45
CA ASP A 179 -12.67 0.39 -16.83
C ASP A 179 -13.06 -1.11 -16.70
N ASP A 180 -12.18 -2.00 -16.22
CA ASP A 180 -12.48 -3.45 -16.19
C ASP A 180 -12.45 -4.08 -14.78
N VAL A 181 -11.72 -3.48 -13.82
CA VAL A 181 -11.42 -4.13 -12.52
C VAL A 181 -12.11 -3.44 -11.35
N TYR A 182 -12.28 -2.12 -11.41
CA TYR A 182 -12.79 -1.33 -10.28
C TYR A 182 -14.25 -0.87 -10.44
N ASN A 183 -14.74 -0.74 -11.67
CA ASN A 183 -16.10 -0.30 -11.96
C ASN A 183 -16.99 -1.40 -12.54
N GLY A 184 -16.45 -2.61 -12.70
CA GLY A 184 -16.83 -3.56 -13.77
C GLY A 184 -18.20 -4.24 -13.66
N ASN A 185 -19.20 -3.60 -13.02
CA ASN A 185 -20.64 -3.84 -13.13
C ASN A 185 -21.50 -2.75 -12.42
N LEU A 186 -20.95 -1.58 -12.07
CA LEU A 186 -21.71 -0.53 -11.37
C LEU A 186 -22.73 0.12 -12.31
N SER A 187 -23.95 0.28 -11.83
CA SER A 187 -24.95 1.11 -12.50
C SER A 187 -24.53 2.58 -12.49
N GLN A 188 -25.06 3.36 -13.43
CA GLN A 188 -24.75 4.79 -13.55
C GLN A 188 -25.09 5.57 -12.27
N GLN A 189 -26.13 5.15 -11.53
CA GLN A 189 -26.51 5.73 -10.24
C GLN A 189 -25.49 5.41 -9.15
N GLU A 190 -25.00 4.17 -9.09
CA GLU A 190 -23.97 3.78 -8.13
C GLU A 190 -22.67 4.55 -8.38
N LEU A 191 -22.28 4.71 -9.65
CA LEU A 191 -21.10 5.50 -10.03
C LEU A 191 -21.21 6.95 -9.55
N GLU A 192 -22.35 7.61 -9.74
CA GLU A 192 -22.57 8.99 -9.27
C GLU A 192 -22.53 9.12 -7.75
N ASP A 193 -23.14 8.19 -7.02
CA ASP A 193 -23.12 8.18 -5.55
C ASP A 193 -21.70 7.92 -5.01
N HIS A 194 -20.93 7.11 -5.73
CA HIS A 194 -19.53 6.85 -5.46
C HIS A 194 -18.66 8.09 -5.70
N LEU A 195 -18.83 8.80 -6.81
CA LEU A 195 -18.11 10.05 -7.08
C LEU A 195 -18.39 11.13 -6.03
N LYS A 196 -19.64 11.25 -5.55
CA LYS A 196 -20.00 12.19 -4.47
C LYS A 196 -19.31 11.88 -3.14
N LYS A 197 -19.04 10.61 -2.85
CA LYS A 197 -18.29 10.21 -1.64
C LYS A 197 -16.82 10.60 -1.74
N LEU A 198 -16.23 10.55 -2.94
CA LEU A 198 -14.84 10.96 -3.17
C LEU A 198 -14.59 12.46 -2.99
N ASP A 199 -15.64 13.29 -3.02
CA ASP A 199 -15.54 14.73 -2.74
C ASP A 199 -15.48 15.06 -1.24
N GLN A 200 -15.63 14.06 -0.36
CA GLN A 200 -15.48 14.27 1.08
C GLN A 200 -14.00 14.25 1.48
N PRO A 201 -13.58 15.13 2.40
CA PRO A 201 -12.23 15.07 2.96
C PRO A 201 -12.00 13.71 3.64
N THR A 202 -10.78 13.20 3.54
CA THR A 202 -10.36 11.95 4.18
C THR A 202 -9.26 12.24 5.19
N ASP A 203 -9.13 11.41 6.22
CA ASP A 203 -8.06 11.51 7.24
C ASP A 203 -6.73 10.90 6.75
N GLY A 204 -6.52 10.79 5.43
CA GLY A 204 -5.37 10.11 4.85
C GLY A 204 -4.03 10.72 5.29
N PHE A 205 -3.94 12.04 5.36
CA PHE A 205 -2.73 12.71 5.84
C PHE A 205 -2.48 12.52 7.32
N GLU A 206 -3.52 12.53 8.15
CA GLU A 206 -3.43 12.28 9.59
C GLU A 206 -2.93 10.86 9.87
N VAL A 207 -3.41 9.88 9.08
CA VAL A 207 -2.92 8.49 9.11
C VAL A 207 -1.45 8.44 8.70
N LEU A 208 -1.07 9.06 7.57
CA LEU A 208 0.33 9.08 7.12
C LEU A 208 1.25 9.79 8.11
N ARG A 209 0.80 10.89 8.73
CA ARG A 209 1.56 11.58 9.78
C ARG A 209 1.81 10.66 10.97
N ARG A 210 0.79 9.90 11.40
CA ARG A 210 0.96 8.90 12.46
C ARG A 210 1.90 7.77 12.07
N VAL A 211 1.91 7.36 10.79
CA VAL A 211 2.87 6.41 10.24
C VAL A 211 4.30 6.97 10.34
N ILE A 212 4.51 8.23 10.00
CA ILE A 212 5.84 8.86 10.13
C ILE A 212 6.30 8.86 11.59
N GLU A 213 5.42 9.22 12.53
CA GLU A 213 5.73 9.14 13.97
C GLU A 213 6.08 7.70 14.40
N TRP A 214 5.36 6.70 13.87
CA TRP A 214 5.62 5.29 14.15
C TRP A 214 6.97 4.81 13.63
N VAL A 215 7.49 5.40 12.55
CA VAL A 215 8.82 5.02 12.03
C VAL A 215 9.93 5.35 13.00
N GLU A 216 9.73 6.36 13.85
CA GLU A 216 10.69 6.80 14.86
C GLU A 216 10.58 6.05 16.21
N GLU A 217 9.56 5.18 16.38
CA GLU A 217 9.32 4.35 17.58
C GLU A 217 10.17 3.07 17.61
#